data_AF-A0A0B6CWC9-F1
#
_entry.id   AF-A0A0B6CWC9-F1
#
_cell.length_a   1.000
_cell.length_b   1.000
_cell.length_c   1.000
_cell.angle_alpha   90.00
_cell.angle_beta   90.00
_cell.angle_gamma   90.00
#
_symmetry.space_group_name_H-M   'P 1'
#
loop_
_entity.id
_entity.type
_entity.pdbx_description
1 polymer ?
#
loop_
_entity_poly.entity_id
_entity_poly.type
_entity_poly.pdbx_seq_one_letter_code
_entity_poly.pdbx_strand_id
1 'polypeptide(L)'
;MKINISIVFMLLMAGLLSSCGETTQQEVYEIETLKPTITTDEVNTGNTGNTGNTGNTGNTGNTGNTGNGQMPNVSSSTQVADDGTTISFSLVKKNQQLYTNMLGKQKIVYQDITHIGENGLTGDITWKISGSAGGTWADNNLVLEKGLPSCSNGTCNANAITSAWKAANEGILSIGADGSLTDADGNKINITSQQTNTTITINPTTTEEIKSVTFTLPDPGTGNRPQNLTAQAIVDSLNEHKSWANGTFSTQNNNSWTLTCNPEFTTIDKPLNYGQQTTQLYKNISSVFAFYSGLDANGTVWTIINESADDTAKISNGVKVESLSYLIFSAGCWPK
;
A
#
# COMPACT_ATOMS: atom_id res chain seq x y z
N MET A 1 60.77 -23.28 -32.96
CA MET A 1 60.45 -22.26 -31.94
C MET A 1 59.25 -22.75 -31.15
N LYS A 2 59.45 -23.24 -29.91
CA LYS A 2 58.35 -23.74 -29.06
C LYS A 2 57.76 -22.56 -28.32
N ILE A 3 56.61 -22.05 -28.79
CA ILE A 3 55.85 -21.03 -28.07
C ILE A 3 55.28 -21.71 -26.82
N ASN A 4 55.63 -21.20 -25.64
CA ASN A 4 55.12 -21.69 -24.37
C ASN A 4 53.64 -21.31 -24.25
N ILE A 5 52.76 -22.26 -24.59
CA ILE A 5 51.29 -22.13 -24.50
C ILE A 5 50.85 -21.69 -23.10
N SER A 6 51.61 -22.04 -22.05
CA SER A 6 51.33 -21.63 -20.67
C SER A 6 51.45 -20.11 -20.45
N ILE A 7 52.39 -19.43 -21.12
CA ILE A 7 52.55 -17.97 -21.02
C ILE A 7 51.42 -17.25 -21.76
N VAL A 8 50.97 -17.79 -22.91
CA VAL A 8 49.83 -17.25 -23.65
C VAL A 8 48.54 -17.40 -22.85
N PHE A 9 48.35 -18.52 -22.15
CA PHE A 9 47.15 -18.73 -21.34
C PHE A 9 47.11 -17.84 -20.10
N MET A 10 48.26 -17.58 -19.44
CA MET A 10 48.34 -16.61 -18.33
C MET A 10 48.09 -15.17 -18.78
N LEU A 11 48.63 -14.76 -19.93
CA LEU A 11 48.37 -13.42 -20.48
C LEU A 11 46.91 -13.24 -20.92
N LEU A 12 46.28 -14.29 -21.48
CA LEU A 12 44.87 -14.28 -21.81
C LEU A 12 43.98 -14.16 -20.57
N MET A 13 44.35 -14.85 -19.47
CA MET A 13 43.57 -14.82 -18.24
C MET A 13 43.79 -13.53 -17.41
N ALA A 14 44.99 -12.92 -17.48
CA ALA A 14 45.25 -11.60 -16.90
C ALA A 14 44.49 -10.49 -17.65
N GLY A 15 44.32 -10.60 -18.97
CA GLY A 15 43.51 -9.67 -19.77
C GLY A 15 42.00 -9.76 -19.51
N LEU A 16 41.51 -10.90 -19.00
CA LEU A 16 40.10 -11.10 -18.66
C LEU A 16 39.71 -10.56 -17.28
N LEU A 17 40.67 -10.30 -16.39
CA LEU A 17 40.42 -9.82 -15.02
C LEU A 17 40.43 -8.28 -14.88
N SER A 18 40.87 -7.53 -15.89
CA SER A 18 40.88 -6.05 -15.87
C SER A 18 39.64 -5.39 -16.48
N SER A 19 38.67 -6.19 -16.95
CA SER A 19 37.36 -5.71 -17.41
C SER A 19 36.41 -5.49 -16.23
N CYS A 20 36.79 -4.62 -15.29
CA CYS A 20 35.84 -4.07 -14.33
C CYS A 20 34.84 -3.23 -15.13
N GLY A 21 33.62 -3.73 -15.31
CA GLY A 21 32.58 -3.05 -16.08
C GLY A 21 32.39 -1.62 -15.60
N GLU A 22 32.43 -0.67 -16.53
CA GLU A 22 32.15 0.73 -16.23
C GLU A 22 30.80 0.84 -15.53
N THR A 23 30.82 1.37 -14.31
CA THR A 23 29.61 1.71 -13.58
C THR A 23 29.37 3.19 -13.84
N THR A 24 28.28 3.51 -14.53
CA THR A 24 27.86 4.90 -14.72
C THR A 24 26.73 5.20 -13.73
N GLN A 25 26.89 6.31 -13.00
CA GLN A 25 25.81 6.86 -12.20
C GLN A 25 25.01 7.84 -13.06
N GLN A 26 23.69 7.73 -13.01
CA GLN A 26 22.79 8.61 -13.72
C GLN A 26 21.70 9.10 -12.77
N GLU A 27 21.47 10.41 -12.79
CA GLU A 27 20.33 11.01 -12.12
C GLU A 27 19.11 10.96 -13.05
N VAL A 28 18.00 10.45 -12.53
CA VAL A 28 16.74 10.33 -13.28
C VAL A 28 15.62 10.91 -12.44
N TYR A 29 14.68 11.59 -13.11
CA TYR A 29 13.48 12.14 -12.51
C TYR A 29 12.27 11.33 -12.95
N GLU A 30 11.49 10.83 -12.00
CA GLU A 30 10.33 9.97 -12.26
C GLU A 30 9.13 10.45 -11.46
N ILE A 31 7.93 10.20 -11.99
CA ILE A 31 6.69 10.37 -11.24
C ILE A 31 6.50 9.13 -10.37
N GLU A 32 6.37 9.35 -9.07
CA GLU A 32 5.97 8.32 -8.13
C GLU A 32 4.54 8.57 -7.67
N THR A 33 3.71 7.53 -7.69
CA THR A 33 2.40 7.58 -7.03
C THR A 33 2.56 7.20 -5.58
N LEU A 34 2.05 8.05 -4.70
CA LEU A 34 2.20 7.92 -3.26
C LEU A 34 1.15 6.95 -2.72
N LYS A 35 1.55 6.11 -1.76
CA LYS A 35 0.67 5.15 -1.11
C LYS A 35 -0.03 5.80 0.08
N PRO A 36 -1.25 5.33 0.43
CA PRO A 36 -1.83 5.66 1.72
C PRO A 36 -0.85 5.25 2.82
N THR A 37 -0.50 6.18 3.70
CA THR A 37 0.22 5.85 4.93
C THR A 37 -0.81 5.23 5.86
N ILE A 38 -0.95 3.90 5.81
CA ILE A 38 -1.67 3.18 6.84
C ILE A 38 -0.78 3.31 8.08
N THR A 39 -1.05 4.29 8.94
CA THR A 39 -0.42 4.39 10.26
C THR A 39 -0.94 3.23 11.08
N THR A 40 -0.34 2.06 10.92
CA THR A 40 -0.48 0.95 11.86
C THR A 40 0.34 1.31 13.10
N ASP A 41 -0.09 2.33 13.83
CA ASP A 41 0.36 2.57 15.20
C ASP A 41 -0.32 1.53 16.11
N GLU A 42 -0.05 0.24 15.85
CA GLU A 42 -0.14 -0.83 16.84
C GLU A 42 0.43 -2.15 16.26
N VAL A 43 1.57 -2.54 16.84
CA VAL A 43 2.26 -3.85 16.80
C VAL A 43 3.01 -4.24 15.51
N ASN A 44 4.28 -3.81 15.44
CA ASN A 44 5.35 -4.58 14.81
C ASN A 44 6.40 -4.99 15.87
N THR A 45 6.13 -6.06 16.62
CA THR A 45 7.19 -6.89 17.20
C THR A 45 7.52 -7.98 16.18
N GLY A 46 8.52 -7.75 15.32
CA GLY A 46 8.92 -8.77 14.34
C GLY A 46 10.10 -8.39 13.43
N ASN A 47 11.31 -8.67 13.92
CA ASN A 47 12.57 -8.90 13.20
C ASN A 47 13.28 -7.71 12.49
N THR A 48 14.19 -7.09 13.25
CA THR A 48 15.42 -6.47 12.75
C THR A 48 16.27 -7.49 11.97
N GLY A 49 16.35 -7.33 10.65
CA GLY A 49 17.42 -7.90 9.84
C GLY A 49 18.61 -6.93 9.81
N ASN A 50 19.77 -7.38 10.29
CA ASN A 50 21.02 -6.62 10.33
C ASN A 50 21.45 -6.16 8.93
N THR A 51 21.61 -4.85 8.73
CA THR A 51 22.41 -4.29 7.63
C THR A 51 23.89 -4.42 7.95
N GLY A 52 24.60 -5.17 7.12
CA GLY A 52 26.07 -5.26 7.18
C GLY A 52 26.70 -3.97 6.66
N ASN A 53 27.55 -3.37 7.48
CA ASN A 53 28.48 -2.32 7.07
C ASN A 53 29.50 -2.89 6.08
N THR A 54 29.64 -2.26 4.91
CA THR A 54 30.84 -2.41 4.08
C THR A 54 31.28 -1.07 3.49
N GLY A 55 32.36 -0.53 4.09
CA GLY A 55 33.57 -0.10 3.39
C GLY A 55 33.53 1.14 2.49
N ASN A 56 34.12 2.24 2.97
CA ASN A 56 34.59 3.35 2.15
C ASN A 56 35.61 2.87 1.10
N THR A 57 35.37 3.17 -0.18
CA THR A 57 36.44 3.21 -1.20
C THR A 57 36.22 4.36 -2.18
N GLY A 58 37.10 5.37 -2.06
CA GLY A 58 37.79 6.09 -3.13
C GLY A 58 37.00 6.76 -4.26
N ASN A 59 37.07 8.10 -4.30
CA ASN A 59 36.72 8.93 -5.46
C ASN A 59 37.55 8.57 -6.71
N THR A 60 36.89 8.28 -7.83
CA THR A 60 37.50 8.40 -9.18
C THR A 60 36.54 9.08 -10.15
N GLY A 61 36.89 10.34 -10.49
CA GLY A 61 36.94 10.93 -11.83
C GLY A 61 35.76 10.77 -12.79
N ASN A 62 35.04 11.87 -12.99
CA ASN A 62 34.14 12.13 -14.13
C ASN A 62 34.83 11.91 -15.48
N THR A 63 34.13 11.22 -16.39
CA THR A 63 34.17 11.59 -17.83
C THR A 63 32.77 11.44 -18.42
N GLY A 64 32.27 12.51 -19.03
CA GLY A 64 30.92 12.60 -19.58
C GLY A 64 30.77 11.91 -20.93
N ASN A 65 29.58 11.34 -21.13
CA ASN A 65 28.96 11.27 -22.44
C ASN A 65 27.44 11.35 -22.24
N THR A 66 26.88 12.55 -22.35
CA THR A 66 25.43 12.77 -22.41
C THR A 66 24.93 12.34 -23.79
N GLY A 67 24.76 11.03 -23.96
CA GLY A 67 23.95 10.47 -25.03
C GLY A 67 22.48 10.68 -24.69
N ASN A 68 21.72 11.24 -25.63
CA ASN A 68 20.27 11.42 -25.58
C ASN A 68 19.57 10.05 -25.65
N GLY A 69 19.78 9.22 -24.62
CA GLY A 69 19.24 7.88 -24.50
C GLY A 69 17.80 7.95 -24.04
N GLN A 70 16.87 7.67 -24.95
CA GLN A 70 15.47 7.41 -24.65
C GLN A 70 15.38 6.38 -23.51
N MET A 71 14.92 6.81 -22.33
CA MET A 71 14.89 5.98 -21.14
C MET A 71 13.98 4.77 -21.35
N PRO A 72 14.40 3.56 -20.95
CA PRO A 72 13.53 2.40 -20.97
C PRO A 72 12.37 2.66 -20.02
N ASN A 73 11.15 2.50 -20.54
CA ASN A 73 9.87 2.72 -19.88
C ASN A 73 9.82 2.03 -18.51
N VAL A 74 10.13 2.76 -17.44
CA VAL A 74 10.18 2.24 -16.07
C VAL A 74 8.74 2.00 -15.63
N SER A 75 8.42 0.74 -15.32
CA SER A 75 7.11 0.36 -14.83
C SER A 75 6.92 0.90 -13.41
N SER A 76 6.26 2.06 -13.28
CA SER A 76 5.85 2.60 -11.98
C SER A 76 4.81 1.68 -11.36
N SER A 77 5.06 1.22 -10.12
CA SER A 77 4.06 0.52 -9.32
C SER A 77 3.02 1.54 -8.88
N THR A 78 1.96 1.65 -9.66
CA THR A 78 0.92 2.64 -9.44
C THR A 78 -0.07 2.15 -8.39
N GLN A 79 -0.32 2.94 -7.35
CA GLN A 79 -1.38 2.67 -6.38
C GLN A 79 -2.38 3.83 -6.37
N VAL A 80 -3.65 3.46 -6.42
CA VAL A 80 -4.80 4.36 -6.36
C VAL A 80 -5.32 4.31 -4.92
N ALA A 81 -5.90 5.41 -4.41
CA ALA A 81 -6.60 5.39 -3.13
C ALA A 81 -7.65 4.28 -3.11
N ASP A 82 -8.10 3.89 -1.92
CA ASP A 82 -9.07 2.81 -1.73
C ASP A 82 -10.42 3.07 -2.44
N ASP A 83 -10.71 4.33 -2.79
CA ASP A 83 -11.88 4.69 -3.60
C ASP A 83 -11.74 4.35 -5.10
N GLY A 84 -10.58 3.85 -5.53
CA GLY A 84 -10.29 3.50 -6.91
C GLY A 84 -10.26 4.67 -7.89
N THR A 85 -10.31 5.93 -7.41
CA THR A 85 -10.44 7.12 -8.25
C THR A 85 -9.48 8.26 -7.89
N THR A 86 -9.00 8.34 -6.64
CA THR A 86 -8.08 9.39 -6.18
C THR A 86 -6.64 8.91 -6.24
N ILE A 87 -5.74 9.66 -6.86
CA ILE A 87 -4.32 9.33 -6.96
C ILE A 87 -3.50 10.51 -6.49
N SER A 88 -2.60 10.27 -5.54
CA SER A 88 -1.56 11.23 -5.16
C SER A 88 -0.26 10.88 -5.88
N PHE A 89 0.43 11.89 -6.37
CA PHE A 89 1.69 11.74 -7.07
C PHE A 89 2.66 12.87 -6.75
N SER A 90 3.94 12.54 -6.79
CA SER A 90 5.04 13.47 -6.59
C SER A 90 6.13 13.17 -7.61
N LEU A 91 6.90 14.20 -7.94
CA LEU A 91 8.12 14.02 -8.71
C LEU A 91 9.25 13.67 -7.73
N VAL A 92 10.03 12.65 -8.07
CA VAL A 92 11.16 12.19 -7.26
C VAL A 92 12.44 12.14 -8.07
N LYS A 93 13.56 12.44 -7.41
CA LYS A 93 14.91 12.24 -7.94
C LYS A 93 15.38 10.84 -7.55
N LYS A 94 15.82 10.06 -8.52
CA LYS A 94 16.40 8.73 -8.32
C LYS A 94 17.85 8.70 -8.77
N ASN A 95 18.72 8.22 -7.89
CA ASN A 95 20.10 7.91 -8.24
C ASN A 95 20.16 6.48 -8.75
N GLN A 96 20.41 6.31 -10.05
CA GLN A 96 20.48 5.02 -10.70
C GLN A 96 21.94 4.65 -10.99
N GLN A 97 22.30 3.40 -10.70
CA GLN A 97 23.54 2.79 -11.17
C GLN A 97 23.24 1.85 -12.33
N LEU A 98 23.88 2.11 -13.46
CA LEU A 98 23.84 1.24 -14.62
C LEU A 98 25.05 0.32 -14.58
N TYR A 99 24.79 -0.97 -14.37
CA TYR A 99 25.81 -2.02 -14.44
C TYR A 99 25.62 -2.82 -15.72
N THR A 100 26.66 -2.90 -16.54
CA THR A 100 26.70 -3.83 -17.67
C THR A 100 27.35 -5.12 -17.21
N ASN A 101 26.60 -6.22 -17.25
CA ASN A 101 27.16 -7.52 -16.88
C ASN A 101 28.14 -8.05 -17.93
N MET A 102 28.83 -9.14 -17.60
CA MET A 102 29.81 -9.77 -18.51
C MET A 102 29.19 -10.26 -19.85
N LEU A 103 27.85 -10.27 -19.96
CA LEU A 103 27.11 -10.62 -21.18
C LEU A 103 26.66 -9.38 -21.98
N GLY A 104 27.10 -8.17 -21.61
CA GLY A 104 26.67 -6.93 -22.24
C GLY A 104 25.24 -6.50 -21.90
N LYS A 105 24.57 -7.16 -20.93
CA LYS A 105 23.22 -6.77 -20.51
C LYS A 105 23.32 -5.71 -19.43
N GLN A 106 22.65 -4.59 -19.65
CA GLN A 106 22.49 -3.53 -18.67
C GLN A 106 21.48 -3.93 -17.60
N LYS A 107 21.80 -3.67 -16.34
CA LYS A 107 20.91 -3.76 -15.20
C LYS A 107 20.93 -2.41 -14.48
N ILE A 108 19.74 -1.90 -14.19
CA ILE A 108 19.54 -0.67 -13.42
C ILE A 108 19.36 -1.06 -11.96
N VAL A 109 20.13 -0.44 -11.07
CA VAL A 109 19.97 -0.55 -9.62
C VAL A 109 19.71 0.85 -9.07
N TYR A 110 18.59 1.02 -8.38
CA TYR A 110 18.24 2.27 -7.70
C TYR A 110 18.93 2.28 -6.34
N GLN A 111 19.67 3.34 -6.03
CA GLN A 111 20.36 3.47 -4.75
C GLN A 111 19.56 4.29 -3.76
N ASP A 112 19.12 5.47 -4.19
CA ASP A 112 18.41 6.42 -3.33
C ASP A 112 17.24 7.07 -4.09
N ILE A 113 16.17 7.37 -3.35
CA ILE A 113 15.01 8.13 -3.79
C ILE A 113 14.96 9.39 -2.92
N THR A 114 14.88 10.56 -3.54
CA THR A 114 14.72 11.84 -2.85
C THR A 114 13.48 12.55 -3.37
N HIS A 115 12.56 12.91 -2.47
CA HIS A 115 11.38 13.68 -2.83
C HIS A 115 11.75 15.15 -3.05
N ILE A 116 11.08 15.79 -4.00
CA ILE A 116 11.27 17.23 -4.22
C ILE A 116 10.65 18.00 -3.05
N GLY A 117 11.32 19.06 -2.61
CA GLY A 117 11.02 19.76 -1.36
C GLY A 117 11.82 19.23 -0.17
N GLU A 118 12.42 18.04 -0.29
CA GLU A 118 13.43 17.53 0.63
C GLU A 118 14.84 17.87 0.09
N ASN A 119 15.81 18.01 1.00
CA ASN A 119 17.23 18.22 0.67
C ASN A 119 17.54 19.45 -0.23
N GLY A 120 16.72 20.49 -0.17
CA GLY A 120 16.98 21.77 -0.84
C GLY A 120 16.65 21.79 -2.34
N LEU A 121 16.07 20.72 -2.90
CA LEU A 121 15.50 20.75 -4.25
C LEU A 121 14.22 21.58 -4.26
N THR A 122 14.27 22.73 -4.93
CA THR A 122 13.13 23.66 -5.07
C THR A 122 12.85 23.91 -6.54
N GLY A 123 11.62 24.24 -6.92
CA GLY A 123 11.33 24.56 -8.31
C GLY A 123 9.88 24.72 -8.64
N ASP A 124 9.65 25.18 -9.86
CA ASP A 124 8.34 25.33 -10.45
C ASP A 124 8.09 24.13 -11.35
N ILE A 125 7.11 23.31 -10.98
CA ILE A 125 6.61 22.22 -11.82
C ILE A 125 5.20 22.52 -12.27
N THR A 126 4.81 22.00 -13.43
CA THR A 126 3.46 22.02 -13.97
C THR A 126 3.09 20.63 -14.42
N TRP A 127 2.13 20.03 -13.71
CA TRP A 127 1.55 18.75 -14.04
C TRP A 127 0.63 18.83 -15.25
N LYS A 128 0.78 17.86 -16.14
CA LYS A 128 -0.06 17.65 -17.32
C LYS A 128 -0.81 16.35 -17.16
N ILE A 129 -2.12 16.46 -17.05
CA ILE A 129 -3.03 15.32 -16.90
C ILE A 129 -3.84 15.16 -18.18
N SER A 130 -3.92 13.95 -18.69
CA SER A 130 -4.72 13.61 -19.87
C SER A 130 -5.20 12.16 -19.81
N GLY A 131 -6.02 11.74 -20.77
CA GLY A 131 -6.51 10.36 -20.87
C GLY A 131 -8.03 10.24 -20.70
N SER A 132 -8.55 9.03 -20.87
CA SER A 132 -9.99 8.74 -20.89
C SER A 132 -10.66 8.78 -19.52
N ALA A 133 -9.89 8.63 -18.43
CA ALA A 133 -10.43 8.66 -17.08
C ALA A 133 -11.02 10.04 -16.70
N GLY A 134 -10.58 11.12 -17.36
CA GLY A 134 -10.98 12.50 -17.04
C GLY A 134 -10.72 12.87 -15.57
N GLY A 135 -11.45 13.85 -15.04
CA GLY A 135 -11.42 14.19 -13.61
C GLY A 135 -11.13 15.65 -13.30
N THR A 136 -10.81 15.90 -12.04
CA THR A 136 -10.38 17.20 -11.52
C THR A 136 -9.26 17.04 -10.50
N TRP A 137 -8.55 18.12 -10.21
CA TRP A 137 -7.65 18.17 -9.05
C TRP A 137 -8.42 17.79 -7.77
N ALA A 138 -7.82 16.94 -6.92
CA ALA A 138 -8.44 16.49 -5.69
C ALA A 138 -8.45 17.60 -4.63
N ASP A 139 -9.40 17.56 -3.69
CA ASP A 139 -9.35 18.43 -2.52
C ASP A 139 -8.32 17.91 -1.51
N ASN A 140 -7.54 18.78 -0.87
CA ASN A 140 -6.50 18.32 0.06
C ASN A 140 -7.09 17.61 1.29
N ASN A 141 -8.30 17.97 1.74
CA ASN A 141 -8.94 17.25 2.85
C ASN A 141 -9.37 15.85 2.40
N LEU A 142 -9.86 15.71 1.16
CA LEU A 142 -10.16 14.39 0.59
C LEU A 142 -8.90 13.52 0.52
N VAL A 143 -7.76 14.08 0.10
CA VAL A 143 -6.47 13.36 0.05
C VAL A 143 -6.07 12.85 1.44
N LEU A 144 -6.18 13.70 2.46
CA LEU A 144 -5.90 13.34 3.85
C LEU A 144 -6.88 12.30 4.41
N GLU A 145 -8.18 12.41 4.08
CA GLU A 145 -9.20 11.43 4.46
C GLU A 145 -8.90 10.05 3.89
N LYS A 146 -8.30 9.99 2.69
CA LYS A 146 -7.84 8.74 2.05
C LYS A 146 -6.46 8.26 2.55
N GLY A 147 -5.92 8.88 3.60
CA GLY A 147 -4.62 8.53 4.18
C GLY A 147 -3.42 8.82 3.26
N LEU A 148 -3.62 9.60 2.19
CA LEU A 148 -2.55 9.99 1.28
C LEU A 148 -1.79 11.21 1.82
N PRO A 149 -0.50 11.39 1.43
CA PRO A 149 0.25 12.59 1.81
C PRO A 149 -0.41 13.87 1.31
N SER A 150 -0.42 14.92 2.14
CA SER A 150 -0.98 16.22 1.77
C SER A 150 -0.33 16.80 0.52
N CYS A 151 -1.11 17.48 -0.30
CA CYS A 151 -0.60 18.25 -1.42
C CYS A 151 0.26 19.42 -0.92
N SER A 152 1.28 19.80 -1.71
CA SER A 152 2.16 20.90 -1.33
C SER A 152 1.38 22.20 -1.20
N ASN A 153 1.68 22.98 -0.16
CA ASN A 153 0.97 24.21 0.20
C ASN A 153 -0.52 24.03 0.53
N GLY A 154 -0.96 22.79 0.84
CA GLY A 154 -2.33 22.49 1.21
C GLY A 154 -3.34 22.55 0.06
N THR A 155 -2.87 22.70 -1.18
CA THR A 155 -3.73 22.76 -2.37
C THR A 155 -3.21 21.83 -3.45
N CYS A 156 -4.00 20.84 -3.86
CA CYS A 156 -3.69 20.01 -5.02
C CYS A 156 -4.03 20.81 -6.27
N ASN A 157 -3.03 21.19 -7.04
CA ASN A 157 -3.22 21.87 -8.31
C ASN A 157 -2.09 21.51 -9.27
N ALA A 158 -2.13 22.07 -10.47
CA ALA A 158 -1.14 21.79 -11.49
C ALA A 158 0.29 22.19 -11.10
N ASN A 159 0.47 23.09 -10.14
CA ASN A 159 1.78 23.64 -9.77
C ASN A 159 2.30 23.17 -8.40
N ALA A 160 1.57 22.29 -7.71
CA ALA A 160 2.01 21.76 -6.42
C ALA A 160 3.08 20.69 -6.61
N ILE A 161 4.16 20.68 -5.81
CA ILE A 161 5.25 19.68 -5.92
C ILE A 161 4.72 18.25 -5.74
N THR A 162 3.90 18.05 -4.72
CA THR A 162 3.05 16.88 -4.55
C THR A 162 1.61 17.30 -4.81
N SER A 163 0.94 16.57 -5.69
CA SER A 163 -0.43 16.87 -6.08
C SER A 163 -1.26 15.60 -6.15
N ALA A 164 -2.56 15.75 -6.31
CA ALA A 164 -3.48 14.64 -6.40
C ALA A 164 -4.60 14.91 -7.39
N TRP A 165 -5.03 13.86 -8.08
CA TRP A 165 -6.08 13.90 -9.08
C TRP A 165 -7.20 12.95 -8.70
N LYS A 166 -8.45 13.41 -8.85
CA LYS A 166 -9.65 12.60 -8.69
C LYS A 166 -10.22 12.30 -10.07
N ALA A 167 -10.06 11.06 -10.52
CA ALA A 167 -10.62 10.58 -11.76
C ALA A 167 -12.16 10.61 -11.73
N ALA A 168 -12.79 10.96 -12.86
CA ALA A 168 -14.25 10.99 -12.98
C ALA A 168 -14.82 9.66 -13.48
N ASN A 169 -14.05 8.93 -14.29
CA ASN A 169 -14.48 7.70 -14.95
C ASN A 169 -13.40 6.63 -14.88
N GLU A 170 -13.80 5.39 -15.17
CA GLU A 170 -12.88 4.33 -15.58
C GLU A 170 -12.12 4.73 -16.85
N GLY A 171 -10.86 4.34 -16.91
CA GLY A 171 -10.06 4.52 -18.11
C GLY A 171 -8.59 4.68 -17.82
N ILE A 172 -7.91 5.37 -18.73
CA ILE A 172 -6.48 5.60 -18.67
C ILE A 172 -6.25 7.04 -18.22
N LEU A 173 -5.39 7.23 -17.23
CA LEU A 173 -4.87 8.52 -16.79
C LEU A 173 -3.38 8.59 -17.15
N SER A 174 -3.00 9.55 -17.99
CA SER A 174 -1.62 9.85 -18.32
C SER A 174 -1.18 11.11 -17.59
N ILE A 175 -0.15 10.98 -16.77
CA ILE A 175 0.42 12.05 -15.94
C ILE A 175 1.81 12.35 -16.45
N GLY A 176 2.08 13.61 -16.76
CA GLY A 176 3.42 14.14 -17.06
C GLY A 176 3.73 15.38 -16.22
N ALA A 177 5.00 15.72 -16.11
CA ALA A 177 5.45 16.95 -15.47
C ALA A 177 6.36 17.73 -16.42
N ASP A 178 6.17 19.05 -16.50
CA ASP A 178 7.15 19.98 -17.08
C ASP A 178 7.58 20.99 -16.03
N GLY A 179 8.77 21.56 -16.13
CA GLY A 179 9.18 22.62 -15.21
C GLY A 179 10.68 22.79 -15.10
N SER A 180 11.09 23.51 -14.07
CA SER A 180 12.50 23.66 -13.72
C SER A 180 12.72 23.50 -12.22
N LEU A 181 13.66 22.65 -11.86
CA LEU A 181 14.13 22.47 -10.50
C LEU A 181 15.48 23.19 -10.33
N THR A 182 15.78 23.55 -9.10
CA THR A 182 17.05 24.11 -8.65
C THR A 182 17.54 23.25 -7.48
N ASP A 183 18.73 22.70 -7.59
CA ASP A 183 19.36 21.94 -6.51
C ASP A 183 19.95 22.86 -5.42
N ALA A 184 20.49 22.27 -4.36
CA ALA A 184 21.10 23.00 -3.26
C ALA A 184 22.31 23.87 -3.67
N ASP A 185 22.95 23.55 -4.80
CA ASP A 185 24.09 24.27 -5.35
C ASP A 185 23.66 25.38 -6.34
N GLY A 186 22.36 25.52 -6.60
CA GLY A 186 21.80 26.51 -7.52
C GLY A 186 21.76 26.08 -8.99
N ASN A 187 22.07 24.81 -9.30
CA ASN A 187 22.02 24.31 -10.67
C ASN A 187 20.58 24.09 -11.10
N LYS A 188 20.26 24.54 -12.32
CA LYS A 188 18.93 24.38 -12.91
C LYS A 188 18.80 23.06 -13.67
N ILE A 189 17.77 22.31 -13.35
CA ILE A 189 17.40 21.06 -14.01
C ILE A 189 16.05 21.28 -14.71
N ASN A 190 16.01 21.13 -16.03
CA ASN A 190 14.76 21.25 -16.79
C ASN A 190 14.07 19.88 -16.85
N ILE A 191 12.82 19.82 -16.43
CA ILE A 191 11.99 18.63 -16.48
C ILE A 191 11.08 18.73 -17.69
N THR A 192 11.05 17.65 -18.48
CA THR A 192 10.14 17.55 -19.62
C THR A 192 9.23 16.33 -19.48
N SER A 193 7.97 16.50 -19.87
CA SER A 193 6.90 15.50 -19.84
C SER A 193 7.28 14.21 -20.56
N GLN A 194 8.03 14.31 -21.66
CA GLN A 194 8.53 13.13 -22.38
C GLN A 194 9.40 12.22 -21.50
N GLN A 195 10.08 12.77 -20.49
CA GLN A 195 10.93 12.02 -19.55
C GLN A 195 10.17 11.50 -18.34
N THR A 196 8.98 12.03 -18.05
CA THR A 196 8.25 11.78 -16.80
C THR A 196 6.88 11.15 -16.99
N ASN A 197 6.44 10.87 -18.22
CA ASN A 197 5.10 10.34 -18.46
C ASN A 197 4.89 8.95 -17.82
N THR A 198 3.88 8.86 -16.96
CA THR A 198 3.34 7.58 -16.47
C THR A 198 1.88 7.42 -16.87
N THR A 199 1.46 6.17 -17.04
CA THR A 199 0.10 5.79 -17.42
C THR A 199 -0.50 4.91 -16.33
N ILE A 200 -1.67 5.30 -15.84
CA ILE A 200 -2.38 4.65 -14.77
C ILE A 200 -3.71 4.17 -15.32
N THR A 201 -4.00 2.89 -15.19
CA THR A 201 -5.33 2.37 -15.49
C THR A 201 -6.20 2.57 -14.25
N ILE A 202 -7.13 3.52 -14.35
CA ILE A 202 -8.21 3.70 -13.39
C ILE A 202 -9.24 2.64 -13.70
N ASN A 203 -9.12 1.51 -13.02
CA ASN A 203 -10.26 0.63 -12.83
C ASN A 203 -10.84 1.07 -11.50
N PRO A 204 -11.87 1.93 -11.46
CA PRO A 204 -12.63 2.04 -10.23
C PRO A 204 -12.99 0.59 -9.95
N THR A 205 -12.52 0.05 -8.83
CA THR A 205 -13.16 -1.14 -8.32
C THR A 205 -14.61 -0.73 -8.34
N THR A 206 -15.41 -1.41 -9.18
CA THR A 206 -16.78 -1.62 -8.81
C THR A 206 -16.58 -2.30 -7.46
N THR A 207 -16.57 -1.50 -6.41
CA THR A 207 -16.68 -1.97 -5.06
C THR A 207 -18.06 -2.56 -5.13
N GLU A 208 -18.14 -3.81 -5.61
CA GLU A 208 -19.36 -4.56 -5.68
C GLU A 208 -19.87 -4.41 -4.29
N GLU A 209 -20.94 -3.62 -4.17
CA GLU A 209 -21.44 -3.19 -2.88
C GLU A 209 -21.56 -4.48 -2.09
N ILE A 210 -20.68 -4.66 -1.10
CA ILE A 210 -20.62 -5.91 -0.39
C ILE A 210 -21.82 -5.82 0.52
N LYS A 211 -22.95 -6.30 0.00
CA LYS A 211 -24.22 -6.37 0.72
C LYS A 211 -24.17 -7.47 1.74
N SER A 212 -23.23 -8.41 1.58
CA SER A 212 -23.13 -9.57 2.43
C SER A 212 -21.69 -10.06 2.56
N VAL A 213 -21.27 -10.35 3.78
CA VAL A 213 -19.97 -10.96 4.09
C VAL A 213 -20.18 -12.24 4.90
N THR A 214 -19.51 -13.30 4.50
CA THR A 214 -19.58 -14.61 5.16
C THR A 214 -18.27 -14.92 5.87
N PHE A 215 -18.35 -15.10 7.17
CA PHE A 215 -17.25 -15.48 8.04
C PHE A 215 -17.21 -16.99 8.19
N THR A 216 -16.02 -17.56 8.12
CA THR A 216 -15.81 -19.01 8.30
C THR A 216 -15.28 -19.29 9.71
N LEU A 217 -15.70 -20.44 10.25
CA LEU A 217 -15.27 -20.98 11.53
C LEU A 217 -14.57 -22.32 11.28
N PRO A 218 -13.49 -22.65 12.02
CA PRO A 218 -12.88 -23.97 11.96
C PRO A 218 -13.84 -25.01 12.56
N ASP A 219 -13.54 -26.30 12.41
CA ASP A 219 -14.39 -27.34 12.99
C ASP A 219 -14.47 -27.24 14.53
N PRO A 220 -15.61 -27.58 15.16
CA PRO A 220 -15.73 -27.54 16.62
C PRO A 220 -14.60 -28.34 17.31
N GLY A 221 -13.93 -27.71 18.28
CA GLY A 221 -12.78 -28.28 18.98
C GLY A 221 -11.43 -28.04 18.30
N THR A 222 -11.39 -27.36 17.14
CA THR A 222 -10.16 -27.03 16.41
C THR A 222 -9.92 -25.52 16.38
N GLY A 223 -8.66 -25.10 16.20
CA GLY A 223 -8.33 -23.68 16.02
C GLY A 223 -8.74 -22.75 17.17
N ASN A 224 -8.81 -23.26 18.41
CA ASN A 224 -9.35 -22.58 19.60
C ASN A 224 -10.87 -22.37 19.61
N ARG A 225 -11.62 -22.91 18.64
CA ARG A 225 -13.09 -22.93 18.66
C ARG A 225 -13.58 -23.98 19.67
N PRO A 226 -14.38 -23.59 20.68
CA PRO A 226 -14.96 -24.51 21.65
C PRO A 226 -15.93 -25.50 20.98
N GLN A 227 -16.00 -26.73 21.50
CA GLN A 227 -16.75 -27.82 20.88
C GLN A 227 -18.28 -27.55 20.82
N ASN A 228 -18.79 -26.77 21.77
CA ASN A 228 -20.19 -26.38 21.89
C ASN A 228 -20.51 -25.01 21.26
N LEU A 229 -19.52 -24.29 20.72
CA LEU A 229 -19.77 -23.04 20.01
C LEU A 229 -20.31 -23.32 18.61
N THR A 230 -21.58 -23.00 18.36
CA THR A 230 -22.22 -23.15 17.04
C THR A 230 -22.32 -21.83 16.31
N ALA A 231 -22.32 -21.86 14.96
CA ALA A 231 -22.59 -20.66 14.17
C ALA A 231 -23.98 -20.08 14.46
N GLN A 232 -24.97 -20.94 14.73
CA GLN A 232 -26.32 -20.52 15.11
C GLN A 232 -26.32 -19.74 16.43
N ALA A 233 -25.59 -20.18 17.45
CA ALA A 233 -25.49 -19.45 18.72
C ALA A 233 -24.89 -18.04 18.54
N ILE A 234 -23.90 -17.90 17.64
CA ILE A 234 -23.33 -16.60 17.28
C ILE A 234 -24.39 -15.72 16.61
N VAL A 235 -25.08 -16.27 15.60
CA VAL A 235 -26.12 -15.56 14.83
C VAL A 235 -27.29 -15.12 15.71
N ASP A 236 -27.76 -15.98 16.61
CA ASP A 236 -28.86 -15.68 17.52
C ASP A 236 -28.47 -14.52 18.45
N SER A 237 -27.25 -14.56 19.01
CA SER A 237 -26.73 -13.50 19.88
C SER A 237 -26.54 -12.17 19.14
N LEU A 238 -25.95 -12.17 17.94
CA LEU A 238 -25.77 -10.95 17.15
C LEU A 238 -27.12 -10.36 16.68
N ASN A 239 -28.12 -11.21 16.41
CA ASN A 239 -29.43 -10.76 15.96
C ASN A 239 -30.29 -10.10 17.05
N GLU A 240 -30.00 -10.31 18.33
CA GLU A 240 -30.67 -9.63 19.45
C GLU A 240 -30.51 -8.10 19.37
N HIS A 241 -29.39 -7.63 18.82
CA HIS A 241 -29.05 -6.22 18.70
C HIS A 241 -28.82 -5.75 17.26
N LYS A 242 -29.34 -6.49 16.27
CA LYS A 242 -29.11 -6.22 14.83
C LYS A 242 -29.45 -4.80 14.35
N SER A 243 -30.34 -4.09 15.06
CA SER A 243 -30.66 -2.69 14.76
C SER A 243 -29.46 -1.76 14.89
N TRP A 244 -28.47 -2.08 15.72
CA TRP A 244 -27.21 -1.31 15.83
C TRP A 244 -26.20 -1.71 14.76
N ALA A 245 -26.29 -2.93 14.25
CA ALA A 245 -25.43 -3.43 13.18
C ALA A 245 -25.80 -2.89 11.79
N ASN A 246 -26.96 -2.24 11.65
CA ASN A 246 -27.53 -1.86 10.35
C ASN A 246 -27.58 -3.02 9.33
N GLY A 247 -27.80 -4.24 9.83
CA GLY A 247 -27.81 -5.45 9.02
C GLY A 247 -28.52 -6.61 9.73
N THR A 248 -28.45 -7.79 9.14
CA THR A 248 -29.01 -9.02 9.67
C THR A 248 -27.97 -10.14 9.62
N PHE A 249 -27.97 -11.01 10.64
CA PHE A 249 -27.06 -12.15 10.71
C PHE A 249 -27.81 -13.42 10.33
N SER A 250 -27.15 -14.31 9.61
CA SER A 250 -27.69 -15.60 9.21
C SER A 250 -26.59 -16.66 9.18
N THR A 251 -26.97 -17.93 9.14
CA THR A 251 -26.03 -19.04 8.96
C THR A 251 -26.68 -20.10 8.08
N GLN A 252 -25.87 -20.79 7.28
CA GLN A 252 -26.32 -21.92 6.45
C GLN A 252 -25.85 -23.26 7.04
N ASN A 253 -24.80 -23.25 7.85
CA ASN A 253 -24.18 -24.44 8.42
C ASN A 253 -23.41 -24.07 9.69
N ASN A 254 -22.98 -25.08 10.44
CA ASN A 254 -22.33 -24.84 11.73
C ASN A 254 -20.91 -24.21 11.62
N ASN A 255 -20.37 -24.00 10.43
CA ASN A 255 -19.01 -23.51 10.20
C ASN A 255 -18.99 -22.15 9.50
N SER A 256 -20.13 -21.49 9.30
CA SER A 256 -20.15 -20.14 8.77
C SER A 256 -21.32 -19.31 9.27
N TRP A 257 -21.11 -18.01 9.35
CA TRP A 257 -22.16 -17.04 9.61
C TRP A 257 -21.98 -15.84 8.68
N THR A 258 -23.08 -15.19 8.35
CA THR A 258 -23.16 -14.20 7.28
C THR A 258 -23.85 -12.95 7.80
N LEU A 259 -23.18 -11.80 7.69
CA LEU A 259 -23.79 -10.49 7.86
C LEU A 259 -24.34 -10.02 6.51
N THR A 260 -25.57 -9.54 6.48
CA THR A 260 -26.19 -8.90 5.31
C THR A 260 -26.64 -7.50 5.67
N CYS A 261 -26.14 -6.49 4.97
CA CYS A 261 -26.40 -5.08 5.23
C CYS A 261 -27.75 -4.62 4.70
N ASN A 262 -28.34 -3.64 5.40
CA ASN A 262 -29.54 -2.95 4.93
C ASN A 262 -29.23 -2.12 3.66
N PRO A 263 -30.23 -1.77 2.81
CA PRO A 263 -30.02 -1.14 1.50
C PRO A 263 -29.21 0.18 1.45
N GLU A 264 -29.08 0.88 2.57
CA GLU A 264 -28.32 2.14 2.69
C GLU A 264 -26.94 1.97 3.32
N PHE A 265 -26.55 0.72 3.61
CA PHE A 265 -25.33 0.38 4.32
C PHE A 265 -24.50 -0.65 3.54
N THR A 266 -23.21 -0.70 3.81
CA THR A 266 -22.24 -1.63 3.22
C THR A 266 -21.30 -2.20 4.29
N THR A 267 -20.60 -3.29 4.00
CA THR A 267 -19.47 -3.73 4.84
C THR A 267 -18.16 -3.22 4.26
N ILE A 268 -17.30 -2.72 5.13
CA ILE A 268 -16.00 -2.13 4.77
C ILE A 268 -14.92 -3.18 4.47
N ASP A 269 -15.10 -4.41 4.96
CA ASP A 269 -14.02 -5.39 4.98
C ASP A 269 -14.33 -6.67 4.21
N LYS A 270 -13.25 -7.29 3.75
CA LYS A 270 -13.20 -8.68 3.32
C LYS A 270 -13.52 -9.60 4.50
N PRO A 271 -14.04 -10.81 4.25
CA PRO A 271 -14.27 -11.78 5.31
C PRO A 271 -12.98 -12.07 6.08
N LEU A 272 -13.04 -11.92 7.41
CA LEU A 272 -11.94 -12.23 8.31
C LEU A 272 -11.85 -13.73 8.56
N ASN A 273 -10.64 -14.28 8.58
CA ASN A 273 -10.44 -15.64 9.05
C ASN A 273 -10.71 -15.72 10.56
N TYR A 274 -11.02 -16.92 11.04
CA TYR A 274 -11.19 -17.16 12.46
C TYR A 274 -9.94 -16.78 13.27
N GLY A 275 -10.13 -16.13 14.41
CA GLY A 275 -9.07 -15.57 15.25
C GLY A 275 -8.55 -14.19 14.82
N GLN A 276 -9.06 -13.63 13.71
CA GLN A 276 -8.65 -12.31 13.22
C GLN A 276 -9.62 -11.21 13.66
N GLN A 277 -9.05 -10.03 13.90
CA GLN A 277 -9.75 -8.77 14.06
C GLN A 277 -9.16 -7.71 13.12
N THR A 278 -9.98 -6.74 12.77
CA THR A 278 -9.56 -5.49 12.15
C THR A 278 -10.17 -4.33 12.94
N THR A 279 -9.38 -3.28 13.08
CA THR A 279 -9.80 -2.04 13.72
C THR A 279 -9.72 -0.97 12.66
N GLN A 280 -10.86 -0.37 12.32
CA GLN A 280 -10.89 0.81 11.48
C GLN A 280 -11.37 2.00 12.31
N LEU A 281 -10.62 3.11 12.26
CA LEU A 281 -10.96 4.34 12.94
C LEU A 281 -12.03 5.08 12.16
N TYR A 282 -13.29 4.66 12.32
CA TYR A 282 -14.43 5.40 11.81
C TYR A 282 -15.23 6.03 12.95
N LYS A 283 -15.24 7.37 13.01
CA LYS A 283 -16.05 8.11 13.98
C LYS A 283 -17.55 7.88 13.70
N ASN A 284 -18.32 7.65 14.76
CA ASN A 284 -19.79 7.56 14.77
C ASN A 284 -20.42 6.35 14.08
N ILE A 285 -19.77 5.17 14.07
CA ILE A 285 -20.35 3.99 13.39
C ILE A 285 -20.35 2.77 14.30
N SER A 286 -21.54 2.20 14.52
CA SER A 286 -21.76 1.14 15.50
C SER A 286 -21.55 -0.25 14.89
N SER A 287 -20.78 -1.09 15.57
CA SER A 287 -20.79 -2.55 15.38
C SER A 287 -21.54 -3.21 16.53
N VAL A 288 -22.05 -4.43 16.31
CA VAL A 288 -22.56 -5.27 17.40
C VAL A 288 -21.51 -6.28 17.82
N PHE A 289 -21.49 -6.60 19.11
CA PHE A 289 -20.58 -7.55 19.70
C PHE A 289 -21.36 -8.75 20.26
N ALA A 290 -20.81 -9.94 20.09
CA ALA A 290 -21.18 -11.15 20.79
C ALA A 290 -19.93 -11.71 21.46
N PHE A 291 -20.03 -11.95 22.77
CA PHE A 291 -18.98 -12.58 23.55
C PHE A 291 -19.29 -14.06 23.71
N TYR A 292 -18.29 -14.89 23.45
CA TYR A 292 -18.33 -16.30 23.80
C TYR A 292 -17.37 -16.55 24.96
N SER A 293 -17.89 -16.65 26.17
CA SER A 293 -17.10 -17.05 27.35
C SER A 293 -17.32 -18.53 27.65
N GLY A 294 -16.23 -19.28 27.85
CA GLY A 294 -16.30 -20.66 28.31
C GLY A 294 -16.03 -20.75 29.81
N LEU A 295 -16.89 -21.43 30.57
CA LEU A 295 -16.56 -21.96 31.89
C LEU A 295 -16.75 -23.48 31.84
N ASP A 296 -15.87 -24.21 32.50
CA ASP A 296 -15.78 -25.66 32.41
C ASP A 296 -16.51 -26.40 33.55
N ALA A 297 -16.34 -27.73 33.50
CA ALA A 297 -16.81 -28.85 34.32
C ALA A 297 -18.32 -28.99 34.64
N ASN A 298 -19.12 -27.92 34.73
CA ASN A 298 -20.60 -27.95 34.74
C ASN A 298 -21.21 -26.59 34.30
N GLY A 299 -20.38 -25.57 34.10
CA GLY A 299 -20.02 -25.13 32.74
C GLY A 299 -21.02 -24.31 31.92
N THR A 300 -21.81 -23.44 32.52
CA THR A 300 -22.59 -22.47 31.72
C THR A 300 -22.71 -21.13 32.42
N VAL A 301 -22.07 -20.10 31.86
CA VAL A 301 -22.58 -18.72 31.92
C VAL A 301 -22.41 -18.08 30.56
N TRP A 302 -23.54 -17.79 29.92
CA TRP A 302 -23.67 -17.00 28.71
C TRP A 302 -23.98 -15.57 29.13
N THR A 303 -23.01 -14.67 29.15
CA THR A 303 -23.28 -13.26 29.38
C THR A 303 -22.92 -12.46 28.14
N ILE A 304 -23.95 -12.00 27.45
CA ILE A 304 -23.87 -10.85 26.56
C ILE A 304 -23.58 -9.65 27.47
N ILE A 305 -22.33 -9.21 27.53
CA ILE A 305 -22.04 -7.92 28.16
C ILE A 305 -22.36 -6.87 27.10
N ASN A 306 -23.46 -6.18 27.32
CA ASN A 306 -23.83 -5.00 26.54
C ASN A 306 -22.79 -3.92 26.81
N GLU A 307 -22.08 -3.45 25.79
CA GLU A 307 -21.54 -2.11 25.85
C GLU A 307 -21.36 -1.48 24.47
N SER A 308 -21.99 -0.32 24.36
CA SER A 308 -21.69 0.87 23.55
C SER A 308 -21.43 0.74 22.06
N ALA A 309 -21.99 1.70 21.31
CA ALA A 309 -21.31 2.22 20.14
C ALA A 309 -19.92 2.70 20.61
N ASP A 310 -18.90 1.86 20.46
CA ASP A 310 -17.52 2.31 20.54
C ASP A 310 -17.30 3.19 19.30
N ASP A 311 -16.60 4.32 19.44
CA ASP A 311 -16.26 5.20 18.30
C ASP A 311 -15.24 4.55 17.35
N THR A 312 -14.93 3.27 17.57
CA THR A 312 -14.01 2.46 16.78
C THR A 312 -14.75 1.28 16.18
N ALA A 313 -14.84 1.28 14.84
CA ALA A 313 -15.40 0.18 14.09
C ALA A 313 -14.46 -1.04 14.21
N LYS A 314 -14.90 -2.05 14.97
CA LYS A 314 -14.16 -3.31 15.15
C LYS A 314 -14.94 -4.46 14.52
N ILE A 315 -14.32 -5.18 13.60
CA ILE A 315 -14.81 -6.48 13.11
C ILE A 315 -13.91 -7.56 13.68
N SER A 316 -14.53 -8.57 14.29
CA SER A 316 -13.84 -9.69 14.95
C SER A 316 -14.54 -10.99 14.58
N ASN A 317 -13.76 -12.00 14.22
CA ASN A 317 -14.28 -13.35 13.97
C ASN A 317 -13.61 -14.35 14.92
N GLY A 318 -14.13 -14.49 16.14
CA GLY A 318 -13.65 -15.48 17.10
C GLY A 318 -12.28 -15.14 17.70
N VAL A 319 -12.05 -13.86 18.00
CA VAL A 319 -10.77 -13.37 18.54
C VAL A 319 -10.68 -13.68 20.02
N LYS A 320 -9.65 -14.41 20.44
CA LYS A 320 -9.43 -14.77 21.84
C LYS A 320 -8.82 -13.61 22.62
N VAL A 321 -9.46 -13.23 23.72
CA VAL A 321 -8.90 -12.29 24.69
C VAL A 321 -8.26 -13.09 25.82
N GLU A 322 -6.93 -13.12 25.85
CA GLU A 322 -6.16 -13.97 26.77
C GLU A 322 -6.42 -13.66 28.25
N SER A 323 -6.65 -12.39 28.60
CA SER A 323 -6.86 -11.96 29.98
C SER A 323 -8.19 -12.42 30.57
N LEU A 324 -9.18 -12.74 29.73
CA LEU A 324 -10.58 -12.91 30.16
C LEU A 324 -11.22 -14.21 29.63
N SER A 325 -10.45 -15.05 28.92
CA SER A 325 -10.87 -16.38 28.44
C SER A 325 -12.18 -16.40 27.64
N TYR A 326 -12.45 -15.33 26.89
CA TYR A 326 -13.58 -15.28 25.95
C TYR A 326 -13.11 -15.06 24.51
N LEU A 327 -13.99 -15.39 23.56
CA LEU A 327 -13.87 -15.06 22.14
C LEU A 327 -14.80 -13.89 21.82
N ILE A 328 -14.35 -13.00 20.94
CA ILE A 328 -15.13 -11.88 20.42
C ILE A 328 -15.59 -12.19 19.00
N PHE A 329 -16.88 -12.00 18.76
CA PHE A 329 -17.47 -11.89 17.43
C PHE A 329 -18.06 -10.50 17.31
N SER A 330 -17.67 -9.74 16.30
CA SER A 330 -18.25 -8.43 16.06
C SER A 330 -18.30 -8.12 14.59
N ALA A 331 -19.40 -7.54 14.14
CA ALA A 331 -19.54 -7.01 12.79
C ALA A 331 -20.67 -5.99 12.76
N GLY A 332 -20.64 -5.13 11.76
CA GLY A 332 -21.65 -4.10 11.53
C GLY A 332 -21.68 -3.73 10.06
N CYS A 333 -22.59 -2.84 9.70
CA CYS A 333 -22.67 -2.23 8.39
C CYS A 333 -22.61 -0.72 8.55
N TRP A 334 -21.93 -0.07 7.60
CA TRP A 334 -21.61 1.35 7.62
C TRP A 334 -22.40 2.07 6.52
N PRO A 335 -22.84 3.33 6.73
CA PRO A 335 -23.44 4.12 5.66
C PRO A 335 -22.53 4.16 4.43
N LYS A 336 -23.15 4.16 3.25
CA LYS A 336 -22.46 4.32 1.97
C LYS A 336 -21.81 5.70 1.81
#